data_AF-K9AZH1-F1
#
_entry.id   AF-K9AZH1-F1
#
_cell.length_a   1.000
_cell.length_b   1.000
_cell.length_c   1.000
_cell.angle_alpha   90.00
_cell.angle_beta   90.00
_cell.angle_gamma   90.00
#
_symmetry.space_group_name_H-M   'P 1'
#
loop_
_entity.id
_entity.type
_entity.pdbx_description
1 polymer ?
#
loop_
_entity_poly.entity_id
_entity_poly.type
_entity_poly.pdbx_seq_one_letter_code
_entity_poly.pdbx_strand_id
1 'polypeptide(L)' 'MAIITLRDIETNNNLRVKSVIDPGIKFDASGKFEIIKNIKWMFEDTELEVPTEFHDSLNHAKLDQYVGLQYVIIKIETN' A
#
# COMPACT_ATOMS: atom_id res chain seq x y z
N MET A 1 8.05 -2.07 -8.21
CA MET A 1 7.06 -1.11 -7.62
C MET A 1 5.68 -1.68 -7.94
N ALA A 2 4.77 -1.77 -6.97
CA ALA A 2 3.47 -2.40 -7.15
C ALA A 2 2.35 -1.36 -7.30
N ILE A 3 1.42 -1.60 -8.22
CA ILE A 3 0.16 -0.87 -8.33
C ILE A 3 -0.97 -1.87 -8.15
N ILE A 4 -1.91 -1.58 -7.26
CA ILE A 4 -3.05 -2.43 -6.97
C ILE A 4 -4.32 -1.67 -7.33
N THR A 5 -5.22 -2.32 -8.06
CA THR A 5 -6.57 -1.80 -8.31
C THR A 5 -7.51 -2.41 -7.29
N LEU A 6 -8.14 -1.54 -6.52
CA LEU A 6 -9.18 -1.83 -5.56
C LEU A 6 -10.53 -1.50 -6.17
N ARG A 7 -11.54 -2.30 -5.88
CA ARG A 7 -12.94 -2.00 -6.16
C ARG A 7 -13.66 -1.74 -4.86
N ASP A 8 -14.29 -0.58 -4.76
CA ASP A 8 -15.20 -0.26 -3.66
C ASP A 8 -16.48 -1.08 -3.79
N ILE A 9 -16.86 -1.77 -2.72
CA ILE A 9 -17.98 -2.72 -2.72
C ILE A 9 -19.33 -1.99 -2.73
N GLU A 10 -19.41 -0.81 -2.13
CA GLU A 10 -20.66 -0.05 -2.02
C GLU A 10 -20.99 0.69 -3.33
N THR A 11 -19.99 1.32 -3.92
CA THR A 11 -20.11 2.19 -5.09
C THR A 11 -19.75 1.48 -6.40
N ASN A 12 -19.13 0.31 -6.33
CA ASN A 12 -18.59 -0.43 -7.48
C ASN A 12 -17.55 0.34 -8.30
N ASN A 13 -17.00 1.42 -7.73
CA ASN A 13 -15.97 2.24 -8.34
C ASN A 13 -14.59 1.60 -8.16
N ASN A 14 -13.72 1.81 -9.14
CA ASN A 14 -12.35 1.34 -9.06
C ASN A 14 -11.43 2.50 -8.63
N LEU A 15 -10.48 2.18 -7.76
CA LEU A 15 -9.44 3.07 -7.27
C LEU A 15 -8.09 2.38 -7.36
N ARG A 16 -7.05 3.15 -7.64
CA ARG A 16 -5.70 2.62 -7.80
C ARG A 16 -4.82 3.10 -6.67
N VAL A 17 -4.04 2.20 -6.10
CA VAL A 17 -3.04 2.52 -5.07
C VAL A 17 -1.66 2.07 -5.53
N LYS A 18 -0.67 2.92 -5.33
CA LYS A 18 0.73 2.69 -5.70
C LYS A 18 1.58 2.50 -4.44
N SER A 19 2.46 1.50 -4.47
CA SER A 19 3.48 1.32 -3.45
C SER A 19 4.59 2.35 -3.70
N VAL A 20 5.02 3.07 -2.67
CA VAL A 20 6.14 4.00 -2.69
C VAL A 20 7.15 3.56 -1.64
N ILE A 21 8.44 3.63 -1.98
CA ILE A 21 9.51 3.35 -1.03
C ILE A 21 9.78 4.64 -0.28
N ASP A 22 9.51 4.63 1.02
CA ASP A 22 9.87 5.71 1.94
C ASP A 22 11.15 5.32 2.69
N PRO A 23 12.28 5.98 2.40
CA PRO A 23 13.54 5.69 3.07
C PRO A 23 13.50 6.22 4.51
N GLY A 24 13.50 5.30 5.47
CA GLY A 24 13.65 5.60 6.89
C GLY A 24 15.11 5.49 7.32
N ILE A 25 15.49 6.26 8.34
CA ILE A 25 16.77 6.11 9.03
C ILE A 25 16.47 5.53 10.41
N LYS A 26 17.02 4.35 10.71
CA LYS A 26 17.01 3.80 12.06
C LYS A 26 18.40 3.88 12.65
N PHE A 27 18.48 4.44 13.84
CA PHE A 27 19.70 4.46 14.63
C PHE A 27 19.69 3.23 15.55
N ASP A 28 20.74 2.43 15.45
CA ASP A 28 21.00 1.37 16.42
C ASP A 28 21.56 1.97 17.71
N ALA A 29 21.41 1.27 18.84
CA ALA A 29 21.95 1.69 20.15
C ALA A 29 23.48 1.91 20.13
N SER A 30 24.16 1.33 19.15
CA SER A 30 25.60 1.47 18.91
C SER A 30 25.99 2.73 18.11
N GLY A 31 25.03 3.59 17.72
CA GLY A 31 25.27 4.80 16.94
C GLY A 31 25.48 4.58 15.44
N LYS A 32 25.28 3.35 14.93
CA LYS A 32 25.21 3.07 13.49
C LYS A 32 23.83 3.43 12.95
N PHE A 33 23.78 4.02 11.77
CA PHE A 33 22.54 4.24 11.04
C PHE A 33 22.34 3.15 10.00
N GLU A 34 21.13 2.62 9.91
CA GLU A 34 20.68 1.75 8.84
C GLU A 34 19.59 2.45 8.03
N ILE A 35 19.71 2.38 6.71
CA ILE A 35 18.66 2.86 5.80
C ILE A 35 17.63 1.73 5.67
N ILE A 36 16.43 1.95 6.20
CA ILE A 36 15.32 1.02 6.05
C ILE A 36 14.46 1.48 4.88
N LYS A 37 13.99 0.52 4.08
CA LYS A 37 13.02 0.77 3.01
C LYS A 37 11.63 0.42 3.54
N ASN A 38 10.88 1.42 3.97
CA ASN A 38 9.49 1.23 4.34
C ASN A 38 8.63 1.31 3.08
N ILE A 39 7.68 0.39 2.93
CA ILE A 39 6.69 0.47 1.86
C ILE A 39 5.53 1.30 2.39
N LYS A 40 5.22 2.39 1.71
CA LYS A 40 4.00 3.18 1.90
C LYS A 40 3.06 2.95 0.72
N TRP A 41 1.76 3.09 0.97
CA TRP A 41 0.74 3.00 -0.06
C TRP A 41 0.07 4.37 -0.22
N MET A 42 -0.09 4.80 -1.47
CA MET A 42 -0.72 6.07 -1.81
C MET A 42 -1.80 5.86 -2.85
N PHE A 43 -2.91 6.59 -2.75
CA PHE A 43 -3.89 6.67 -3.83
C PHE A 43 -3.23 7.33 -5.05
N GLU A 44 -3.44 6.74 -6.22
CA GLU A 44 -2.81 7.22 -7.46
C GLU A 44 -3.36 8.59 -7.88
N ASP A 45 -4.68 8.79 -7.72
CA ASP A 45 -5.38 10.00 -8.18
C ASP A 45 -5.14 11.21 -7.27
N THR A 46 -5.14 11.01 -5.95
CA THR A 46 -5.06 12.11 -4.98
C THR A 46 -3.67 12.28 -4.39
N GLU A 47 -2.79 11.30 -4.60
CA GLU A 47 -1.48 11.20 -3.92
C GLU A 47 -1.58 11.26 -2.40
N LEU A 48 -2.75 11.00 -1.83
CA LEU A 48 -2.94 10.88 -0.40
C LEU A 48 -2.47 9.52 0.08
N GLU A 49 -1.91 9.49 1.29
CA GLU A 49 -1.53 8.25 1.95
C GLU A 49 -2.79 7.41 2.23
N VAL A 50 -2.71 6.12 1.91
CA VAL A 50 -3.76 5.15 2.22
C VAL A 50 -3.81 4.96 3.73
N PRO A 51 -4.98 4.82 4.37
CA PRO A 51 -5.09 4.50 5.79
C PRO A 51 -4.23 3.31 6.20
N THR A 52 -3.52 3.43 7.32
CA THR A 52 -2.56 2.42 7.81
C THR A 52 -3.19 1.05 8.09
N GLU A 53 -4.49 1.02 8.41
CA GLU A 53 -5.27 -0.21 8.57
C GLU A 53 -5.31 -1.09 7.31
N PHE A 54 -5.15 -0.49 6.13
CA PHE A 54 -5.14 -1.21 4.85
C PHE A 54 -3.75 -1.66 4.44
N HIS A 55 -2.69 -1.12 5.05
CA HIS A 55 -1.31 -1.39 4.63
C HIS A 55 -0.94 -2.87 4.75
N ASP A 56 -1.38 -3.56 5.80
CA ASP A 56 -1.09 -4.99 5.97
C ASP A 56 -1.69 -5.83 4.83
N SER A 57 -2.94 -5.54 4.46
CA SER A 57 -3.63 -6.22 3.36
C SER A 57 -2.97 -5.92 2.01
N LEU A 58 -2.52 -4.68 1.79
CA LEU A 58 -1.84 -4.28 0.56
C LEU A 58 -0.40 -4.82 0.47
N ASN A 59 0.31 -4.92 1.59
CA ASN A 59 1.65 -5.52 1.66
C ASN A 59 1.62 -7.02 1.34
N HIS A 60 0.52 -7.70 1.70
CA HIS A 60 0.30 -9.12 1.43
C HIS A 60 -0.73 -9.36 0.31
N ALA A 61 -0.87 -8.39 -0.60
CA ALA A 61 -1.94 -8.36 -1.59
C ALA A 61 -2.06 -9.64 -2.42
N LYS A 62 -3.31 -10.13 -2.52
CA LYS A 62 -3.73 -11.22 -3.39
C LYS A 62 -4.99 -10.82 -4.14
N LEU A 63 -5.17 -11.38 -5.34
CA LEU A 63 -6.41 -11.19 -6.09
C LEU A 63 -7.61 -11.71 -5.27
N ASP A 64 -8.73 -11.02 -5.39
CA ASP A 64 -9.99 -11.27 -4.70
C ASP A 64 -9.92 -11.17 -3.17
N GLN A 65 -8.81 -10.63 -2.63
CA GLN A 65 -8.67 -10.35 -1.20
C GLN A 65 -9.38 -9.05 -0.83
N TYR A 66 -10.03 -9.05 0.32
CA TYR A 66 -10.60 -7.84 0.92
C TYR A 66 -9.52 -6.96 1.54
N VAL A 67 -9.67 -5.66 1.36
CA VAL A 67 -8.89 -4.63 2.04
C VAL A 67 -9.86 -3.87 2.93
N GLY A 68 -9.80 -4.16 4.23
CA GLY A 68 -10.85 -3.77 5.17
C GLY A 68 -12.20 -4.42 4.82
N LEU A 69 -13.29 -3.69 5.07
CA LEU A 69 -14.65 -4.10 4.70
C LEU A 69 -15.18 -3.39 3.44
N GLN A 70 -14.42 -2.44 2.90
CA GLN A 70 -14.88 -1.52 1.88
C GLN A 70 -14.38 -1.89 0.47
N TYR A 71 -13.22 -2.55 0.37
CA TYR A 71 -12.56 -2.77 -0.92
C TYR A 71 -12.22 -4.24 -1.18
N VAL A 72 -12.19 -4.61 -2.45
CA VAL A 72 -11.65 -5.90 -2.93
C VAL A 72 -10.56 -5.67 -3.98
N ILE A 73 -9.48 -6.44 -3.90
CA ILE A 73 -8.38 -6.38 -4.87
C ILE A 73 -8.80 -7.08 -6.16
N ILE A 74 -8.87 -6.32 -7.26
CA ILE A 74 -9.28 -6.87 -8.57
C ILE A 74 -8.12 -6.94 -9.58
N LYS A 75 -7.01 -6.25 -9.32
CA LYS A 75 -5.83 -6.27 -10.18
C LYS A 75 -4.57 -5.97 -9.37
N ILE A 76 -3.49 -6.69 -9.66
CA ILE A 76 -2.17 -6.44 -9.10
C ILE A 76 -1.20 -6.31 -10.28
N GLU A 77 -0.50 -5.19 -10.34
CA GLU A 77 0.49 -4.87 -11.37
C GLU A 77 1.85 -4.73 -10.68
N THR A 78 2.77 -5.65 -10.97
CA THR A 78 4.15 -5.61 -10.45
C THR A 78 5.11 -5.36 -11.60
N ASN A 79 5.77 -4.21 -11.61
CA ASN A 79 6.96 -3.94 -12.43
C ASN A 79 8.22 -4.33 -11.68
#